data_AF-A0A811MBY2-F1
#
_entry.id   AF-A0A811MBY2-F1
#
_cell.length_a   1.000
_cell.length_b   1.000
_cell.length_c   1.000
_cell.angle_alpha   90.00
_cell.angle_beta   90.00
_cell.angle_gamma   90.00
#
_symmetry.space_group_name_H-M   'P 1'
#
loop_
_entity.id
_entity.type
_entity.pdbx_description
1 polymer ?
#
loop_
_entity_poly.entity_id
_entity_poly.type
_entity_poly.pdbx_seq_one_letter_code
_entity_poly.pdbx_strand_id
1 'polypeptide(L)'
;MAARVDLCAATGAIGHPRSLNISMSRCSLVDISQEKVNEWLRYAMQCVVKSFRLDLPNPRHSMFRPWPPLRVDGPAVVLPDRGRMASIEMFLPSCYSFQLPVAASAKYEALTDLMLCSASSFDGESSAGGGRTLGDFVSSSCCPRLRKLEISSIKGLAQLAICSQTLERFELESANDLRVLDVTAPNLRVLELHDCCFGDESNNKIRIVSSRLQEIRIRHESRHRRPYLVIHNLTSVCRLDLELNMHGQYYVRSTDVGFWLLEKCPSVEHVRVWLDHLRSPPSSVIEGDTIADLTLEGVAPFASVRSMDMTVRAHQFQDYQLVPSIFALLLRCPRLRSLRINIKDDTASWARSWTCSFCDEHQYSWTDHRSISLESLEDVEITGFRGADEDMDLVRLLFASSTNSIKSMTLDNITKTCGPGTVSLKWMTADQDGNGTETIHQKLMNIPTVDRGRWHFGETIYTWTSYATENTTPVNGDDANSANSA
;
A
#
# COMPACT_ATOMS: atom_id res chain seq x y z
N MET A 1 7.69 -8.64 37.07
CA MET A 1 6.96 -7.63 36.28
C MET A 1 8.01 -6.78 35.58
N ALA A 2 8.24 -6.97 34.28
CA ALA A 2 9.28 -6.25 33.55
C ALA A 2 8.63 -5.29 32.55
N ALA A 3 8.14 -4.15 33.07
CA ALA A 3 7.89 -2.98 32.25
C ALA A 3 9.26 -2.41 31.86
N ARG A 4 9.55 -2.32 30.57
CA ARG A 4 10.76 -1.68 30.09
C ARG A 4 10.45 -0.19 29.95
N VAL A 5 10.83 0.56 30.99
CA VAL A 5 10.74 2.03 30.98
C VAL A 5 12.09 2.56 30.53
N ASP A 6 12.18 2.91 29.25
CA ASP A 6 13.36 3.53 28.69
C ASP A 6 13.21 5.06 28.82
N LEU A 7 13.85 5.62 29.83
CA LEU A 7 13.98 7.07 30.03
C LEU A 7 15.20 7.59 29.26
N CYS A 8 14.95 8.24 28.12
CA CYS A 8 16.02 8.95 27.41
C CYS A 8 16.26 10.32 28.06
N ALA A 9 17.05 10.34 29.13
CA ALA A 9 17.53 11.55 29.76
C ALA A 9 18.75 12.11 29.01
N ALA A 10 18.54 12.85 27.93
CA ALA A 10 19.56 13.78 27.47
C ALA A 10 19.49 15.01 28.37
N THR A 11 20.38 15.05 29.36
CA THR A 11 20.51 16.12 30.35
C THR A 11 20.58 17.49 29.68
N GLY A 12 19.64 18.35 30.04
CA GLY A 12 19.63 19.75 29.67
C GLY A 12 18.75 20.51 30.65
N ALA A 13 19.40 21.07 31.67
CA ALA A 13 18.89 21.96 32.73
C ALA A 13 17.57 21.54 33.40
N ILE A 14 17.71 21.01 34.63
CA ILE A 14 16.63 20.65 35.57
C ILE A 14 15.85 19.39 35.19
N GLY A 15 16.43 18.23 35.51
CA GLY A 15 15.76 17.02 36.04
C GLY A 15 14.65 16.30 35.24
N HIS A 16 14.19 16.81 34.11
CA HIS A 16 13.03 16.28 33.40
C HIS A 16 13.43 15.46 32.15
N PRO A 17 12.91 14.23 31.97
CA PRO A 17 13.22 13.41 30.81
C PRO A 17 12.68 14.03 29.51
N ARG A 18 13.52 14.14 28.49
CA ARG A 18 13.09 14.70 27.18
C ARG A 18 12.12 13.77 26.46
N SER A 19 12.36 12.47 26.51
CA SER A 19 11.48 11.45 25.94
C SER A 19 11.26 10.32 26.94
N LEU A 20 10.06 9.77 26.92
CA LEU A 20 9.65 8.65 27.78
C LEU A 20 9.03 7.57 26.91
N ASN A 21 9.62 6.37 26.92
CA ASN A 21 9.08 5.19 26.29
C ASN A 21 8.74 4.16 27.36
N ILE A 22 7.46 3.81 27.45
CA ILE A 22 6.95 2.73 28.29
C ILE A 22 6.50 1.62 27.36
N SER A 23 7.26 0.54 27.31
CA SER A 23 6.90 -0.66 26.56
C SER A 23 6.86 -1.85 27.50
N MET A 24 5.86 -2.72 27.32
CA MET A 24 5.73 -3.92 28.13
C MET A 24 5.86 -5.18 27.28
N SER A 25 6.56 -6.17 27.85
CA SER A 25 6.77 -7.45 27.17
C SER A 25 5.49 -8.28 27.14
N ARG A 26 5.28 -9.05 26.04
CA ARG A 26 4.11 -9.90 25.81
C ARG A 26 3.87 -11.00 26.88
N CYS A 27 4.81 -11.18 27.81
CA CYS A 27 4.78 -12.24 28.84
C CYS A 27 4.31 -11.74 30.22
N SER A 28 4.01 -10.45 30.42
CA SER A 28 3.45 -9.95 31.68
C SER A 28 1.92 -9.86 31.62
N LEU A 29 1.24 -11.02 31.64
CA LEU A 29 -0.22 -11.13 31.68
C LEU A 29 -0.78 -10.89 33.10
N VAL A 30 -0.54 -9.70 33.64
CA VAL A 30 -1.32 -9.18 34.77
C VAL A 30 -2.00 -7.92 34.25
N ASP A 31 -3.33 -7.89 34.30
CA ASP A 31 -4.17 -6.77 33.85
C ASP A 31 -3.66 -5.46 34.49
N ILE A 32 -3.01 -4.61 33.70
CA ILE A 32 -2.61 -3.28 34.15
C ILE A 32 -3.90 -2.47 34.27
N SER A 33 -4.19 -1.97 35.47
CA SER A 33 -5.39 -1.18 35.67
C SER A 33 -5.31 0.14 34.88
N GLN A 34 -6.46 0.64 34.44
CA GLN A 34 -6.53 1.89 33.67
C GLN A 34 -6.06 3.10 34.49
N GLU A 35 -6.21 3.05 35.82
CA GLU A 35 -5.69 4.06 36.75
C GLU A 35 -4.17 4.14 36.69
N LYS A 36 -3.49 3.00 36.57
CA LYS A 36 -2.02 2.97 36.46
C LYS A 36 -1.55 3.61 35.16
N VAL A 37 -2.25 3.35 34.06
CA VAL A 37 -2.00 4.01 32.77
C VAL A 37 -2.21 5.52 32.90
N ASN A 38 -3.29 5.93 33.55
CA ASN A 38 -3.56 7.35 33.84
C ASN A 38 -2.48 8.01 34.71
N GLU A 39 -1.90 7.30 35.69
CA GLU A 39 -0.75 7.80 36.46
C GLU A 39 0.46 8.06 35.57
N TRP A 40 0.79 7.13 34.66
CA TRP A 40 1.88 7.33 33.71
C TRP A 40 1.63 8.49 32.77
N LEU A 41 0.40 8.64 32.27
CA LEU A 41 0.02 9.79 31.42
C LEU A 41 0.17 11.10 32.17
N ARG A 42 -0.31 11.20 33.42
CA ARG A 42 -0.15 12.42 34.23
C ARG A 42 1.32 12.75 34.47
N TYR A 43 2.13 11.75 34.83
CA TYR A 43 3.57 11.93 35.02
C TYR A 43 4.26 12.38 33.73
N ALA A 44 3.95 11.72 32.61
CA ALA A 44 4.50 12.07 31.31
C ALA A 44 4.14 13.51 30.93
N MET A 45 2.88 13.92 31.08
CA MET A 45 2.41 15.25 30.72
C MET A 45 3.05 16.37 31.56
N GLN A 46 3.46 16.08 32.79
CA GLN A 46 4.17 17.03 33.64
C GLN A 46 5.66 17.14 33.27
N CYS A 47 6.29 16.02 32.95
CA CYS A 47 7.75 15.88 32.91
C CYS A 47 8.36 15.74 31.51
N VAL A 48 7.58 15.37 30.49
CA VAL A 48 8.09 15.03 29.15
C VAL A 48 7.77 16.15 28.17
N VAL A 49 8.78 16.53 27.38
CA VAL A 49 8.71 17.70 26.50
C VAL A 49 8.88 17.35 25.03
N LYS A 50 9.55 16.25 24.67
CA LYS A 50 9.73 15.84 23.27
C LYS A 50 8.77 14.75 22.85
N SER A 51 8.95 13.53 23.33
CA SER A 51 8.21 12.36 22.83
C SER A 51 7.76 11.45 23.96
N PHE A 52 6.50 11.05 23.92
CA PHE A 52 5.94 10.02 24.78
C PHE A 52 5.45 8.86 23.92
N ARG A 53 5.88 7.66 24.28
CA ARG A 53 5.42 6.41 23.68
C ARG A 53 4.92 5.46 24.76
N LEU A 54 3.71 4.96 24.59
CA LEU A 54 3.11 3.94 25.43
C LEU A 54 2.71 2.74 24.57
N ASP A 55 3.30 1.58 24.86
CA ASP A 55 3.03 0.32 24.15
C ASP A 55 2.59 -0.76 25.14
N LEU A 56 1.30 -1.05 25.14
CA LEU A 56 0.68 -2.07 25.99
C LEU A 56 0.38 -3.34 25.19
N PRO A 57 0.78 -4.53 25.68
CA PRO A 57 0.60 -5.78 24.97
C PRO A 57 -0.88 -6.19 24.91
N ASN A 58 -1.29 -6.74 23.77
CA ASN A 58 -2.61 -7.35 23.63
C ASN A 58 -2.69 -8.63 24.50
N PRO A 59 -3.63 -8.76 25.45
CA PRO A 59 -3.83 -10.01 26.17
C PRO A 59 -4.16 -11.13 25.17
N ARG A 60 -3.50 -12.28 25.29
CA ARG A 60 -3.68 -13.40 24.34
C ARG A 60 -5.16 -13.81 24.26
N HIS A 61 -5.69 -13.86 23.03
CA HIS A 61 -6.81 -14.75 22.73
C HIS A 61 -6.32 -16.20 22.93
N SER A 62 -6.71 -16.85 24.02
CA SER A 62 -6.56 -18.30 24.15
C SER A 62 -7.51 -18.95 23.16
N MET A 63 -6.97 -19.68 22.18
CA MET A 63 -7.71 -20.48 21.20
C MET A 63 -8.70 -21.47 21.86
N PHE A 64 -8.53 -21.77 23.15
CA PHE A 64 -9.29 -22.76 23.92
C PHE A 64 -10.39 -22.18 24.82
N ARG A 65 -10.58 -20.86 24.90
CA ARG A 65 -11.75 -20.25 25.56
C ARG A 65 -12.20 -18.96 24.86
N PRO A 66 -13.36 -18.94 24.19
CA PRO A 66 -14.01 -17.70 23.77
C PRO A 66 -14.62 -17.04 25.01
N TRP A 67 -13.79 -16.36 25.82
CA TRP A 67 -14.31 -15.47 26.86
C TRP A 67 -14.60 -14.11 26.19
N PRO A 68 -15.72 -13.42 26.47
CA PRO A 68 -15.91 -12.05 25.99
C PRO A 68 -14.71 -11.19 26.39
N PRO A 69 -14.32 -10.16 25.60
CA PRO A 69 -13.20 -9.31 25.96
C PRO A 69 -13.48 -8.72 27.34
N LEU A 70 -12.75 -9.18 28.35
CA LEU A 70 -12.78 -8.62 29.68
C LEU A 70 -12.31 -7.16 29.51
N ARG A 71 -13.26 -6.22 29.56
CA ARG A 71 -12.91 -4.80 29.73
C ARG A 71 -12.13 -4.74 31.04
N VAL A 72 -11.00 -4.03 31.04
CA VAL A 72 -10.29 -3.77 32.29
C VAL A 72 -11.22 -2.90 33.15
N ASP A 73 -11.65 -3.41 34.30
CA ASP A 73 -12.44 -2.65 35.25
C ASP A 73 -11.67 -1.37 35.66
N GLY A 74 -12.32 -0.22 35.61
CA GLY A 74 -11.73 1.07 35.96
C GLY A 74 -12.23 2.25 35.11
N PRO A 75 -11.88 3.50 35.49
CA PRO A 75 -12.16 4.69 34.72
C PRO A 75 -11.33 4.68 33.44
N ALA A 76 -11.87 5.27 32.37
CA ALA A 76 -11.19 5.35 31.08
C ALA A 76 -9.78 5.95 31.19
N VAL A 77 -8.90 5.55 30.29
CA VAL A 77 -7.61 6.20 30.07
C VAL A 77 -7.88 7.57 29.46
N VAL A 78 -7.60 8.64 30.20
CA VAL A 78 -7.89 10.02 29.81
C VAL A 78 -6.60 10.77 29.50
N LEU A 79 -6.54 11.40 28.32
CA LEU A 79 -5.49 12.38 28.03
C LEU A 79 -5.65 13.62 28.94
N PRO A 80 -4.60 14.06 29.66
CA PRO A 80 -4.68 15.26 30.49
C PRO A 80 -4.98 16.55 29.70
N ASP A 81 -5.47 17.60 30.36
CA ASP A 81 -5.87 18.84 29.66
C ASP A 81 -4.70 19.64 29.08
N ARG A 82 -3.47 19.41 29.54
CA ARG A 82 -2.28 20.15 29.10
C ARG A 82 -1.13 19.19 28.86
N GLY A 83 -0.50 19.32 27.69
CA GLY A 83 0.72 18.62 27.34
C GLY A 83 1.72 19.56 26.67
N ARG A 84 3.00 19.43 27.05
CA ARG A 84 4.12 20.16 26.40
C ARG A 84 4.89 19.32 25.40
N MET A 85 4.40 18.12 25.10
CA MET A 85 5.05 17.17 24.21
C MET A 85 4.87 17.55 22.75
N ALA A 86 5.88 17.23 21.94
CA ALA A 86 5.82 17.35 20.48
C ALA A 86 5.28 16.09 19.82
N SER A 87 5.52 14.90 20.38
CA SER A 87 5.03 13.63 19.83
C SER A 87 4.38 12.76 20.90
N ILE A 88 3.21 12.21 20.59
CA ILE A 88 2.47 11.25 21.41
C ILE A 88 2.16 10.02 20.55
N GLU A 89 2.69 8.87 20.96
CA GLU A 89 2.39 7.55 20.40
C GLU A 89 1.73 6.68 21.47
N MET A 90 0.53 6.18 21.21
CA MET A 90 -0.19 5.32 22.15
C MET A 90 -0.75 4.09 21.45
N PHE A 91 -0.34 2.92 21.94
CA PHE A 91 -0.86 1.61 21.54
C PHE A 91 -1.62 1.02 22.73
N LEU A 92 -2.95 1.10 22.65
CA LEU A 92 -3.89 0.68 23.69
C LEU A 92 -4.75 -0.49 23.17
N PRO A 93 -4.60 -1.71 23.70
CA PRO A 93 -5.46 -2.85 23.33
C PRO A 93 -6.95 -2.56 23.53
N SER A 94 -7.80 -3.36 22.89
CA SER A 94 -9.28 -3.20 22.91
C SER A 94 -9.93 -3.26 24.29
N CYS A 95 -9.22 -3.78 25.30
CA CYS A 95 -9.72 -3.92 26.66
C CYS A 95 -9.64 -2.63 27.50
N TYR A 96 -8.91 -1.60 27.05
CA TYR A 96 -8.82 -0.29 27.70
C TYR A 96 -9.82 0.67 27.06
N SER A 97 -10.57 1.46 27.82
CA SER A 97 -11.36 2.56 27.25
C SER A 97 -10.51 3.82 27.17
N PHE A 98 -10.64 4.59 26.09
CA PHE A 98 -9.86 5.81 25.87
C PHE A 98 -10.76 7.03 25.73
N GLN A 99 -10.39 8.11 26.39
CA GLN A 99 -11.10 9.38 26.35
C GLN A 99 -10.13 10.55 26.13
N LEU A 100 -10.60 11.50 25.32
CA LEU A 100 -9.92 12.77 25.09
C LEU A 100 -10.20 13.73 26.25
N PRO A 101 -9.37 14.77 26.42
CA PRO A 101 -9.61 15.76 27.45
C PRO A 101 -10.95 16.47 27.19
N VAL A 102 -11.84 16.44 28.17
CA VAL A 102 -13.19 17.03 28.08
C VAL A 102 -13.14 18.56 28.13
N ALA A 103 -12.11 19.13 28.76
CA ALA A 103 -12.02 20.58 28.95
C ALA A 103 -11.84 21.31 27.60
N ALA A 104 -12.75 22.27 27.32
CA ALA A 104 -12.66 23.13 26.15
C ALA A 104 -11.33 23.94 26.08
N SER A 105 -10.69 24.15 27.24
CA SER A 105 -9.40 24.84 27.37
C SER A 105 -8.17 23.95 27.13
N ALA A 106 -8.35 22.63 26.91
CA ALA A 106 -7.23 21.74 26.72
C ALA A 106 -6.47 22.12 25.43
N LYS A 107 -5.15 22.32 25.55
CA LYS A 107 -4.28 22.79 24.48
C LYS A 107 -2.96 22.04 24.47
N TYR A 108 -2.56 21.66 23.27
CA TYR A 108 -1.35 20.91 22.96
C TYR A 108 -0.52 21.72 21.96
N GLU A 109 -0.01 22.86 22.42
CA GLU A 109 0.61 23.87 21.55
C GLU A 109 1.91 23.41 20.87
N ALA A 110 2.59 22.42 21.46
CA ALA A 110 3.83 21.86 20.95
C ALA A 110 3.61 20.62 20.07
N LEU A 111 2.43 19.99 20.09
CA LEU A 111 2.18 18.70 19.47
C LEU A 111 2.25 18.79 17.94
N THR A 112 3.19 18.06 17.37
CA THR A 112 3.43 17.91 15.93
C THR A 112 2.99 16.55 15.41
N ASP A 113 3.07 15.50 16.25
CA ASP A 113 2.82 14.12 15.85
C ASP A 113 1.90 13.44 16.86
N LEU A 114 0.79 12.87 16.38
CA LEU A 114 -0.15 12.11 17.18
C LEU A 114 -0.43 10.77 16.51
N MET A 115 -0.12 9.69 17.22
CA MET A 115 -0.43 8.33 16.81
C MET A 115 -1.30 7.66 17.87
N LEU A 116 -2.52 7.28 17.47
CA LEU A 116 -3.50 6.60 18.30
C LEU A 116 -3.84 5.26 17.69
N CYS A 117 -3.28 4.20 18.27
CA CYS A 117 -3.62 2.83 17.94
C CYS A 117 -4.45 2.29 19.09
N SER A 118 -5.78 2.29 18.97
CA SER A 118 -6.62 1.75 20.02
C SER A 118 -7.77 0.95 19.47
N ALA A 119 -7.96 -0.27 19.97
CA ALA A 119 -9.06 -1.13 19.54
C ALA A 119 -10.36 -0.95 20.36
N SER A 120 -10.50 0.20 21.02
CA SER A 120 -11.60 0.49 21.96
C SER A 120 -12.51 1.62 21.50
N SER A 121 -13.70 1.67 22.09
CA SER A 121 -14.75 2.66 21.82
C SER A 121 -14.33 4.04 22.32
N PHE A 122 -14.37 5.05 21.44
CA PHE A 122 -14.60 6.42 21.91
C PHE A 122 -16.02 6.45 22.48
N ASP A 123 -16.15 6.68 23.78
CA ASP A 123 -17.46 6.84 24.40
C ASP A 123 -17.94 8.26 24.08
N GLY A 124 -18.87 8.43 23.13
CA GLY A 124 -19.25 9.80 22.77
C GLY A 124 -20.19 10.10 21.62
N GLU A 125 -20.95 9.16 21.05
CA GLU A 125 -22.04 9.56 20.11
C GLU A 125 -23.45 9.10 20.51
N SER A 126 -23.59 8.21 21.50
CA SER A 126 -24.90 7.71 21.95
C SER A 126 -25.29 8.14 23.37
N SER A 127 -24.56 9.05 24.01
CA SER A 127 -24.97 9.61 25.29
C SER A 127 -25.05 11.12 25.19
N ALA A 128 -26.14 11.68 25.71
CA ALA A 128 -26.41 13.11 25.83
C ALA A 128 -25.46 13.85 26.80
N GLY A 129 -24.18 13.44 26.87
CA GLY A 129 -23.12 14.04 27.67
C GLY A 129 -22.00 14.53 26.76
N GLY A 130 -21.80 15.85 26.72
CA GLY A 130 -20.88 16.57 25.82
C GLY A 130 -19.41 16.27 26.04
N GLY A 131 -18.94 15.12 25.57
CA GLY A 131 -17.52 14.86 25.35
C GLY A 131 -17.00 15.58 24.11
N ARG A 132 -15.71 15.96 24.13
CA ARG A 132 -15.02 16.56 22.99
C ARG A 132 -14.76 15.49 21.92
N THR A 133 -15.07 15.76 20.65
CA THR A 133 -14.81 14.81 19.56
C THR A 133 -13.32 14.74 19.23
N LEU A 134 -12.87 13.66 18.57
CA LEU A 134 -11.49 13.57 18.07
C LEU A 134 -11.16 14.69 17.09
N GLY A 135 -12.13 15.07 16.27
CA GLY A 135 -12.05 16.21 15.36
C GLY A 135 -11.73 17.54 16.07
N ASP A 136 -12.44 17.81 17.15
CA ASP A 136 -12.23 19.02 17.96
C ASP A 136 -10.83 19.03 18.60
N PHE A 137 -10.36 17.88 19.06
CA PHE A 137 -9.05 17.74 19.68
C PHE A 137 -7.89 17.97 18.69
N VAL A 138 -7.97 17.41 17.48
CA VAL A 138 -6.93 17.57 16.46
C VAL A 138 -7.06 18.87 15.66
N SER A 139 -8.09 19.68 15.96
CA SER A 139 -8.30 20.95 15.29
C SER A 139 -7.14 21.92 15.53
N SER A 140 -6.98 22.87 14.61
CA SER A 140 -5.98 23.94 14.72
C SER A 140 -6.09 24.78 16.00
N SER A 141 -7.24 24.77 16.68
CA SER A 141 -7.46 25.49 17.94
C SER A 141 -6.81 24.81 19.15
N CYS A 142 -6.76 23.47 19.15
CA CYS A 142 -6.25 22.66 20.25
C CYS A 142 -4.81 22.19 19.97
N CYS A 143 -4.53 21.77 18.74
CA CYS A 143 -3.21 21.31 18.29
C CYS A 143 -2.71 22.17 17.11
N PRO A 144 -2.30 23.44 17.34
CA PRO A 144 -1.95 24.37 16.27
C PRO A 144 -0.73 23.96 15.45
N ARG A 145 0.12 23.06 15.95
CA ARG A 145 1.35 22.62 15.27
C ARG A 145 1.28 21.19 14.73
N LEU A 146 0.11 20.54 14.78
CA LEU A 146 -0.04 19.14 14.39
C LEU A 146 0.21 18.97 12.89
N ARG A 147 1.22 18.18 12.53
CA ARG A 147 1.62 17.88 11.16
C ARG A 147 1.31 16.44 10.76
N LYS A 148 1.44 15.48 11.68
CA LYS A 148 1.15 14.07 11.43
C LYS A 148 0.06 13.58 12.37
N LEU A 149 -0.98 13.00 11.80
CA LEU A 149 -2.03 12.29 12.53
C LEU A 149 -2.15 10.88 11.98
N GLU A 150 -1.98 9.91 12.86
CA GLU A 150 -2.08 8.49 12.55
C GLU A 150 -3.09 7.84 13.50
N ILE A 151 -4.08 7.18 12.94
CA ILE A 151 -5.18 6.58 13.66
C ILE A 151 -5.31 5.14 13.17
N SER A 152 -5.23 4.15 14.06
CA SER A 152 -5.45 2.77 13.67
C SER A 152 -6.31 1.97 14.64
N SER A 153 -7.10 1.05 14.07
CA SER A 153 -7.95 0.07 14.76
C SER A 153 -9.05 0.64 15.65
N ILE A 154 -9.43 1.92 15.51
CA ILE A 154 -10.43 2.57 16.40
C ILE A 154 -11.83 1.97 16.22
N LYS A 155 -12.47 1.60 17.33
CA LYS A 155 -13.87 1.19 17.40
C LYS A 155 -14.76 2.33 17.91
N GLY A 156 -16.04 2.30 17.56
CA GLY A 156 -17.04 3.25 18.03
C GLY A 156 -16.90 4.67 17.46
N LEU A 157 -16.03 4.88 16.46
CA LEU A 157 -15.87 6.16 15.77
C LEU A 157 -16.72 6.16 14.50
N ALA A 158 -18.01 6.50 14.62
CA ALA A 158 -18.92 6.51 13.47
C ALA A 158 -18.71 7.74 12.56
N GLN A 159 -18.28 8.88 13.11
CA GLN A 159 -18.02 10.10 12.37
C GLN A 159 -16.67 10.72 12.78
N LEU A 160 -15.90 11.19 11.81
CA LEU A 160 -14.64 11.89 12.03
C LEU A 160 -14.57 13.13 11.14
N ALA A 161 -14.62 14.30 11.78
CA ALA A 161 -14.50 15.60 11.10
C ALA A 161 -13.21 16.32 11.54
N ILE A 162 -12.22 16.44 10.65
CA ILE A 162 -10.92 17.05 10.93
C ILE A 162 -10.82 18.42 10.27
N CYS A 163 -10.59 19.45 11.08
CA CYS A 163 -10.36 20.82 10.61
C CYS A 163 -8.99 21.35 11.09
N SER A 164 -7.95 21.10 10.30
CA SER A 164 -6.58 21.49 10.67
C SER A 164 -5.85 22.19 9.52
N GLN A 165 -5.28 23.35 9.80
CA GLN A 165 -4.51 24.11 8.82
C GLN A 165 -3.05 23.65 8.73
N THR A 166 -2.54 22.94 9.72
CA THR A 166 -1.12 22.56 9.82
C THR A 166 -0.85 21.09 9.50
N LEU A 167 -1.91 20.28 9.38
CA LEU A 167 -1.79 18.86 9.08
C LEU A 167 -1.20 18.65 7.68
N GLU A 168 -0.09 17.90 7.62
CA GLU A 168 0.67 17.58 6.42
C GLU A 168 0.52 16.10 6.02
N ARG A 169 0.34 15.20 6.99
CA ARG A 169 0.12 13.76 6.79
C ARG A 169 -1.04 13.26 7.64
N PHE A 170 -1.98 12.55 7.02
CA PHE A 170 -3.09 11.91 7.67
C PHE A 170 -3.14 10.43 7.29
N GLU A 171 -3.21 9.57 8.28
CA GLU A 171 -3.26 8.12 8.13
C GLU A 171 -4.38 7.55 8.99
N LEU A 172 -5.22 6.73 8.36
CA LEU A 172 -6.35 6.04 8.97
C LEU A 172 -6.32 4.57 8.55
N GLU A 173 -6.27 3.68 9.54
CA GLU A 173 -6.19 2.24 9.32
C GLU A 173 -7.27 1.49 10.12
N SER A 174 -7.93 0.50 9.52
CA SER A 174 -8.86 -0.42 10.21
C SER A 174 -9.98 0.29 10.99
N ALA A 175 -10.63 1.28 10.37
CA ALA A 175 -11.73 2.06 10.97
C ALA A 175 -13.11 1.50 10.57
N ASN A 176 -13.43 0.29 11.02
CA ASN A 176 -14.58 -0.49 10.53
C ASN A 176 -15.96 0.10 10.89
N ASP A 177 -16.04 0.92 11.93
CA ASP A 177 -17.29 1.54 12.37
C ASP A 177 -17.56 2.89 11.68
N LEU A 178 -16.60 3.40 10.90
CA LEU A 178 -16.63 4.75 10.33
C LEU A 178 -17.58 4.85 9.15
N ARG A 179 -18.56 5.76 9.27
CA ARG A 179 -19.55 6.05 8.24
C ARG A 179 -19.27 7.36 7.53
N VAL A 180 -18.86 8.38 8.28
CA VAL A 180 -18.60 9.73 7.75
C VAL A 180 -17.17 10.14 8.07
N LEU A 181 -16.39 10.43 7.03
CA LEU A 181 -15.06 11.01 7.14
C LEU A 181 -15.05 12.36 6.42
N ASP A 182 -14.82 13.43 7.15
CA ASP A 182 -14.68 14.77 6.60
C ASP A 182 -13.33 15.36 7.01
N VAL A 183 -12.43 15.56 6.05
CA VAL A 183 -11.11 16.13 6.29
C VAL A 183 -10.98 17.43 5.53
N THR A 184 -10.94 18.54 6.25
CA THR A 184 -10.64 19.88 5.72
C THR A 184 -9.25 20.29 6.20
N ALA A 185 -8.24 19.99 5.38
CA ALA A 185 -6.83 20.22 5.68
C ALA A 185 -6.08 20.76 4.45
N PRO A 186 -5.98 22.10 4.28
CA PRO A 186 -5.46 22.69 3.05
C PRO A 186 -3.98 22.40 2.77
N ASN A 187 -3.18 22.14 3.82
CA ASN A 187 -1.75 21.83 3.73
C ASN A 187 -1.45 20.31 3.70
N LEU A 188 -2.48 19.46 3.66
CA LEU A 188 -2.32 18.01 3.65
C LEU A 188 -1.62 17.56 2.36
N ARG A 189 -0.49 16.88 2.48
CA ARG A 189 0.34 16.38 1.38
C ARG A 189 0.20 14.89 1.17
N VAL A 190 0.05 14.14 2.26
CA VAL A 190 -0.05 12.67 2.23
C VAL A 190 -1.33 12.22 2.92
N LEU A 191 -2.15 11.47 2.20
CA LEU A 191 -3.36 10.82 2.71
C LEU A 191 -3.18 9.31 2.61
N GLU A 192 -3.41 8.61 3.71
CA GLU A 192 -3.36 7.14 3.76
C GLU A 192 -4.62 6.59 4.39
N LEU A 193 -5.32 5.72 3.67
CA LEU A 193 -6.52 5.03 4.10
C LEU A 193 -6.31 3.53 3.88
N HIS A 194 -6.21 2.75 4.94
CA HIS A 194 -6.01 1.30 4.90
C HIS A 194 -7.18 0.60 5.59
N ASP A 195 -7.77 -0.42 4.97
CA ASP A 195 -8.82 -1.28 5.56
C ASP A 195 -9.96 -0.53 6.25
N CYS A 196 -10.30 0.65 5.72
CA CYS A 196 -11.43 1.43 6.21
C CYS A 196 -12.71 0.84 5.62
N CYS A 197 -13.34 -0.09 6.33
CA CYS A 197 -14.61 -0.68 5.92
C CYS A 197 -15.73 0.35 6.09
N PHE A 198 -16.01 1.12 5.05
CA PHE A 198 -17.24 1.89 4.96
C PHE A 198 -18.37 0.88 4.72
N GLY A 199 -19.11 0.51 5.77
CA GLY A 199 -20.14 -0.55 5.73
C GLY A 199 -21.15 -0.47 4.56
N ASP A 200 -21.91 -1.53 4.33
CA ASP A 200 -22.80 -1.70 3.15
C ASP A 200 -24.00 -0.71 3.08
N GLU A 201 -24.08 0.26 3.99
CA GLU A 201 -25.13 1.26 3.97
C GLU A 201 -24.78 2.41 3.04
N SER A 202 -25.70 2.71 2.11
CA SER A 202 -25.72 3.79 1.11
C SER A 202 -25.46 5.23 1.63
N ASN A 203 -25.13 5.40 2.90
CA ASN A 203 -24.89 6.69 3.57
C ASN A 203 -23.43 6.99 3.91
N ASN A 204 -22.48 6.12 3.56
CA ASN A 204 -21.08 6.41 3.84
C ASN A 204 -20.52 7.49 2.93
N LYS A 205 -19.88 8.49 3.55
CA LYS A 205 -19.41 9.69 2.86
C LYS A 205 -18.00 10.01 3.30
N ILE A 206 -17.08 10.04 2.34
CA ILE A 206 -15.71 10.47 2.56
C ILE A 206 -15.51 11.75 1.77
N ARG A 207 -15.28 12.85 2.47
CA ARG A 207 -14.98 14.15 1.90
C ARG A 207 -13.60 14.58 2.32
N ILE A 208 -12.73 14.85 1.36
CA ILE A 208 -11.36 15.29 1.61
C ILE A 208 -11.11 16.55 0.82
N VAL A 209 -10.78 17.63 1.53
CA VAL A 209 -10.44 18.93 0.97
C VAL A 209 -9.01 19.25 1.34
N SER A 210 -8.13 19.18 0.35
CA SER A 210 -6.76 19.65 0.41
C SER A 210 -6.40 20.41 -0.86
N SER A 211 -5.51 21.39 -0.74
CA SER A 211 -4.98 22.15 -1.89
C SER A 211 -3.59 21.71 -2.33
N ARG A 212 -2.91 20.87 -1.53
CA ARG A 212 -1.50 20.52 -1.68
C ARG A 212 -1.26 19.02 -1.64
N LEU A 213 -2.29 18.22 -1.92
CA LEU A 213 -2.21 16.76 -1.86
C LEU A 213 -1.26 16.26 -2.96
N GLN A 214 -0.22 15.53 -2.56
CA GLN A 214 0.83 15.02 -3.45
C GLN A 214 0.78 13.50 -3.55
N GLU A 215 0.37 12.84 -2.46
CA GLU A 215 0.41 11.39 -2.33
C GLU A 215 -0.87 10.86 -1.71
N ILE A 216 -1.45 9.85 -2.35
CA ILE A 216 -2.63 9.13 -1.86
C ILE A 216 -2.27 7.65 -1.79
N ARG A 217 -2.43 7.06 -0.60
CA ARG A 217 -2.36 5.62 -0.39
C ARG A 217 -3.73 5.12 0.01
N ILE A 218 -4.35 4.27 -0.81
CA ILE A 218 -5.61 3.62 -0.45
C ILE A 218 -5.45 2.11 -0.67
N ARG A 219 -5.50 1.35 0.43
CA ARG A 219 -5.61 -0.11 0.41
C ARG A 219 -6.97 -0.49 0.96
N HIS A 220 -7.69 -1.29 0.21
CA HIS A 220 -9.08 -1.58 0.48
C HIS A 220 -9.34 -3.01 0.06
N GLU A 221 -9.08 -3.94 0.99
CA GLU A 221 -9.34 -5.37 0.81
C GLU A 221 -10.84 -5.71 0.76
N SER A 222 -11.72 -4.70 0.92
CA SER A 222 -13.16 -4.93 1.09
C SER A 222 -13.86 -5.13 -0.26
N ARG A 223 -14.65 -6.21 -0.35
CA ARG A 223 -15.50 -6.55 -1.51
C ARG A 223 -16.78 -5.70 -1.59
N HIS A 224 -16.86 -4.62 -0.81
CA HIS A 224 -18.04 -3.77 -0.72
C HIS A 224 -18.02 -2.68 -1.80
N ARG A 225 -19.19 -2.08 -2.04
CA ARG A 225 -19.31 -0.97 -2.99
C ARG A 225 -18.34 0.15 -2.65
N ARG A 226 -17.82 0.81 -3.69
CA ARG A 226 -16.95 1.98 -3.54
C ARG A 226 -17.69 3.01 -2.67
N PRO A 227 -17.08 3.49 -1.57
CA PRO A 227 -17.71 4.54 -0.77
C PRO A 227 -17.94 5.80 -1.63
N TYR A 228 -18.88 6.65 -1.21
CA TYR A 228 -19.02 7.97 -1.83
C TYR A 228 -17.81 8.83 -1.45
N LEU A 229 -16.75 8.70 -2.25
CA LEU A 229 -15.46 9.35 -2.06
C LEU A 229 -15.38 10.62 -2.93
N VAL A 230 -15.25 11.76 -2.26
CA VAL A 230 -15.05 13.07 -2.88
C VAL A 230 -13.74 13.65 -2.36
N ILE A 231 -12.72 13.61 -3.22
CA ILE A 231 -11.44 14.27 -2.96
C ILE A 231 -11.37 15.51 -3.86
N HIS A 232 -11.28 16.68 -3.26
CA HIS A 232 -11.13 17.93 -3.99
C HIS A 232 -9.68 18.12 -4.42
N ASN A 233 -9.50 18.63 -5.65
CA ASN A 233 -8.22 19.02 -6.21
C ASN A 233 -7.17 17.89 -6.31
N LEU A 234 -7.39 16.96 -7.23
CA LEU A 234 -6.48 15.85 -7.52
C LEU A 234 -5.35 16.20 -8.50
N THR A 235 -5.29 17.44 -9.00
CA THR A 235 -4.32 17.84 -10.04
C THR A 235 -2.89 17.92 -9.54
N SER A 236 -2.67 18.06 -8.23
CA SER A 236 -1.34 18.07 -7.62
C SER A 236 -0.82 16.69 -7.20
N VAL A 237 -1.66 15.66 -7.29
CA VAL A 237 -1.30 14.29 -6.88
C VAL A 237 -0.36 13.70 -7.92
N CYS A 238 0.87 13.40 -7.50
CA CYS A 238 1.91 12.83 -8.36
C CYS A 238 2.28 11.39 -7.98
N ARG A 239 1.85 10.92 -6.80
CA ARG A 239 2.12 9.57 -6.29
C ARG A 239 0.85 8.87 -5.81
N LEU A 240 0.66 7.62 -6.24
CA LEU A 240 -0.42 6.76 -5.78
C LEU A 240 0.15 5.44 -5.22
N ASP A 241 -0.43 4.91 -4.15
CA ASP A 241 -0.21 3.54 -3.65
C ASP A 241 -1.59 2.88 -3.51
N LEU A 242 -1.87 1.90 -4.38
CA LEU A 242 -3.20 1.39 -4.61
C LEU A 242 -3.24 -0.12 -4.54
N GLU A 243 -4.38 -0.66 -4.16
CA GLU A 243 -4.75 -2.04 -4.41
C GLU A 243 -5.68 -2.09 -5.63
N LEU A 244 -5.36 -2.95 -6.60
CA LEU A 244 -6.13 -3.16 -7.83
C LEU A 244 -6.59 -4.60 -7.89
N ASN A 245 -7.91 -4.80 -8.01
CA ASN A 245 -8.51 -6.12 -8.08
C ASN A 245 -8.88 -6.44 -9.53
N MET A 246 -8.20 -7.41 -10.13
CA MET A 246 -8.32 -7.70 -11.57
C MET A 246 -8.51 -9.18 -11.86
N HIS A 247 -9.28 -9.46 -12.92
CA HIS A 247 -9.40 -10.77 -13.54
C HIS A 247 -9.00 -10.66 -15.01
N GLY A 248 -7.73 -10.91 -15.34
CA GLY A 248 -7.21 -10.67 -16.67
C GLY A 248 -7.37 -9.18 -17.03
N GLN A 249 -8.05 -8.88 -18.12
CA GLN A 249 -8.32 -7.49 -18.53
C GLN A 249 -9.48 -6.81 -17.81
N TYR A 250 -10.20 -7.54 -16.97
CA TYR A 250 -11.46 -7.10 -16.37
C TYR A 250 -11.32 -6.64 -14.93
N TYR A 251 -12.10 -5.63 -14.54
CA TYR A 251 -12.25 -5.19 -13.15
C TYR A 251 -13.68 -4.69 -12.89
N VAL A 252 -14.07 -4.58 -11.62
CA VAL A 252 -15.42 -4.12 -11.24
C VAL A 252 -15.40 -2.62 -10.95
N ARG A 253 -16.01 -1.82 -11.83
CA ARG A 253 -15.96 -0.36 -11.75
C ARG A 253 -16.64 0.23 -10.52
N SER A 254 -17.67 -0.45 -10.01
CA SER A 254 -18.48 0.00 -8.88
C SER A 254 -17.78 -0.16 -7.52
N THR A 255 -16.77 -1.02 -7.44
CA THR A 255 -16.05 -1.33 -6.19
C THR A 255 -14.61 -0.82 -6.21
N ASP A 256 -13.99 -0.71 -7.39
CA ASP A 256 -12.57 -0.40 -7.48
C ASP A 256 -12.28 1.11 -7.31
N VAL A 257 -11.71 1.47 -6.15
CA VAL A 257 -11.25 2.83 -5.83
C VAL A 257 -9.96 3.16 -6.58
N GLY A 258 -9.08 2.16 -6.80
CA GLY A 258 -7.76 2.36 -7.37
C GLY A 258 -7.82 2.82 -8.83
N PHE A 259 -8.58 2.13 -9.68
CA PHE A 259 -8.82 2.54 -11.06
C PHE A 259 -9.51 3.89 -11.15
N TRP A 260 -10.47 4.17 -10.27
CA TRP A 260 -11.10 5.49 -10.22
C TRP A 260 -10.09 6.60 -9.90
N LEU A 261 -9.15 6.38 -8.97
CA LEU A 261 -8.07 7.33 -8.68
C LEU A 261 -7.13 7.53 -9.87
N LEU A 262 -6.74 6.45 -10.55
CA LEU A 262 -5.91 6.52 -11.75
C LEU A 262 -6.59 7.32 -12.88
N GLU A 263 -7.90 7.16 -13.07
CA GLU A 263 -8.67 7.94 -14.05
C GLU A 263 -8.82 9.43 -13.67
N LYS A 264 -8.87 9.75 -12.37
CA LYS A 264 -9.14 11.11 -11.88
C LYS A 264 -7.91 11.94 -11.56
N CYS A 265 -6.72 11.34 -11.46
CA CYS A 265 -5.48 12.04 -11.13
C CYS A 265 -4.60 12.21 -12.39
N PRO A 266 -4.66 13.36 -13.08
CA PRO A 266 -3.98 13.53 -14.37
C PRO A 266 -2.45 13.68 -14.26
N SER A 267 -1.92 13.99 -13.08
CA SER A 267 -0.50 14.34 -12.88
C SER A 267 0.32 13.23 -12.22
N VAL A 268 -0.22 12.01 -12.14
CA VAL A 268 0.44 10.90 -11.45
C VAL A 268 1.63 10.42 -12.26
N GLU A 269 2.83 10.53 -11.68
CA GLU A 269 4.07 10.11 -12.31
C GLU A 269 4.56 8.76 -11.78
N HIS A 270 4.28 8.45 -10.51
CA HIS A 270 4.69 7.21 -9.87
C HIS A 270 3.51 6.51 -9.19
N VAL A 271 3.35 5.22 -9.50
CA VAL A 271 2.26 4.39 -8.96
C VAL A 271 2.84 3.14 -8.32
N ARG A 272 2.47 2.88 -7.07
CA ARG A 272 2.63 1.59 -6.43
C ARG A 272 1.30 0.84 -6.51
N VAL A 273 1.34 -0.41 -6.93
CA VAL A 273 0.18 -1.27 -7.13
C VAL A 273 0.36 -2.57 -6.37
N TRP A 274 -0.62 -2.92 -5.56
CA TRP A 274 -0.85 -4.28 -5.08
C TRP A 274 -1.88 -4.91 -6.00
N LEU A 275 -1.44 -5.88 -6.80
CA LEU A 275 -2.29 -6.52 -7.79
C LEU A 275 -2.83 -7.83 -7.21
N ASP A 276 -4.14 -7.85 -6.98
CA ASP A 276 -4.86 -8.98 -6.39
C ASP A 276 -5.83 -9.60 -7.40
N HIS A 277 -6.00 -10.92 -7.30
CA HIS A 277 -6.84 -11.65 -8.24
C HIS A 277 -8.32 -11.54 -7.86
N LEU A 278 -9.11 -10.97 -8.76
CA LEU A 278 -10.56 -10.91 -8.63
C LEU A 278 -11.16 -12.30 -8.92
N ARG A 279 -11.51 -13.02 -7.84
CA ARG A 279 -11.97 -14.42 -7.89
C ARG A 279 -13.40 -14.60 -8.38
N SER A 280 -14.28 -13.69 -7.96
CA SER A 280 -15.70 -13.64 -8.33
C SER A 280 -16.20 -12.20 -8.17
N PRO A 281 -17.18 -11.75 -8.97
CA PRO A 281 -17.90 -10.52 -8.68
C PRO A 281 -18.54 -10.63 -7.27
N PRO A 282 -18.56 -9.56 -6.46
CA PRO A 282 -19.21 -9.63 -5.16
C PRO A 282 -20.68 -10.05 -5.29
N SER A 283 -21.21 -10.81 -4.33
CA SER A 283 -22.63 -11.21 -4.32
C SER A 283 -23.61 -10.02 -4.27
N SER A 284 -23.11 -8.82 -4.01
CA SER A 284 -23.81 -7.53 -4.04
C SER A 284 -23.75 -6.82 -5.40
N VAL A 285 -23.21 -7.45 -6.45
CA VAL A 285 -23.34 -6.99 -7.84
C VAL A 285 -24.83 -7.09 -8.21
N ILE A 286 -25.54 -5.99 -7.96
CA ILE A 286 -26.91 -5.78 -8.42
C ILE A 286 -26.89 -5.81 -9.95
N GLU A 287 -27.91 -6.40 -10.58
CA GLU A 287 -28.14 -6.28 -12.04
C GLU A 287 -27.88 -4.84 -12.51
N GLY A 288 -26.78 -4.63 -13.25
CA GLY A 288 -26.35 -3.31 -13.75
C GLY A 288 -24.95 -2.84 -13.35
N ASP A 289 -24.25 -3.52 -12.44
CA ASP A 289 -22.83 -3.23 -12.16
C ASP A 289 -21.97 -3.61 -13.40
N THR A 290 -21.27 -2.63 -13.95
CA THR A 290 -20.50 -2.78 -15.19
C THR A 290 -19.10 -3.31 -14.92
N ILE A 291 -18.86 -4.56 -15.30
CA ILE A 291 -17.50 -5.07 -15.49
C ILE A 291 -16.86 -4.23 -16.60
N ALA A 292 -15.72 -3.63 -16.30
CA ALA A 292 -14.97 -2.81 -17.24
C ALA A 292 -13.79 -3.61 -17.80
N ASP A 293 -13.50 -3.40 -19.08
CA ASP A 293 -12.37 -4.00 -19.79
C ASP A 293 -11.34 -2.91 -20.11
N LEU A 294 -10.13 -3.06 -19.60
CA LEU A 294 -9.04 -2.10 -19.79
C LEU A 294 -8.49 -2.07 -21.22
N THR A 295 -8.71 -3.14 -21.99
CA THR A 295 -8.18 -3.26 -23.35
C THR A 295 -9.11 -2.66 -24.40
N LEU A 296 -10.30 -2.17 -24.01
CA LEU A 296 -11.22 -1.52 -24.94
C LEU A 296 -10.62 -0.23 -25.51
N GLU A 297 -10.76 -0.07 -26.82
CA GLU A 297 -10.36 1.14 -27.53
C GLU A 297 -11.19 2.34 -27.06
N GLY A 298 -10.52 3.46 -26.78
CA GLY A 298 -11.16 4.71 -26.34
C GLY A 298 -11.18 4.95 -24.84
N VAL A 299 -10.79 3.98 -24.00
CA VAL A 299 -10.56 4.25 -22.57
C VAL A 299 -9.33 5.19 -22.44
N ALA A 300 -9.38 6.21 -21.58
CA ALA A 300 -8.34 7.26 -21.46
C ALA A 300 -7.04 6.81 -20.76
N PRO A 301 -5.85 6.85 -21.41
CA PRO A 301 -4.63 6.27 -20.88
C PRO A 301 -4.11 7.00 -19.63
N PHE A 302 -3.33 6.31 -18.80
CA PHE A 302 -2.59 6.87 -17.67
C PHE A 302 -1.31 7.57 -18.15
N ALA A 303 -1.49 8.59 -18.99
CA ALA A 303 -0.43 9.18 -19.83
C ALA A 303 0.73 9.84 -19.05
N SER A 304 0.55 10.14 -17.77
CA SER A 304 1.59 10.77 -16.93
C SER A 304 2.46 9.75 -16.19
N VAL A 305 2.02 8.49 -16.10
CA VAL A 305 2.74 7.46 -15.32
C VAL A 305 4.06 7.12 -15.99
N ARG A 306 5.16 7.33 -15.27
CA ARG A 306 6.54 7.08 -15.70
C ARG A 306 7.21 5.97 -14.91
N SER A 307 6.75 5.70 -13.70
CA SER A 307 7.31 4.67 -12.83
C SER A 307 6.20 3.87 -12.16
N MET A 308 6.34 2.55 -12.18
CA MET A 308 5.38 1.62 -11.57
C MET A 308 6.09 0.60 -10.69
N ASP A 309 5.70 0.55 -9.42
CA ASP A 309 6.10 -0.48 -8.46
C ASP A 309 4.92 -1.43 -8.24
N MET A 310 4.95 -2.61 -8.84
CA MET A 310 3.90 -3.62 -8.73
C MET A 310 4.30 -4.71 -7.75
N THR A 311 3.43 -5.05 -6.80
CA THR A 311 3.53 -6.24 -5.95
C THR A 311 2.39 -7.18 -6.30
N VAL A 312 2.72 -8.43 -6.62
CA VAL A 312 1.76 -9.46 -7.04
C VAL A 312 1.81 -10.62 -6.06
N ARG A 313 0.65 -11.13 -5.66
CA ARG A 313 0.53 -12.41 -4.93
C ARG A 313 0.25 -13.53 -5.92
N ALA A 314 1.29 -14.21 -6.41
CA ALA A 314 1.18 -15.16 -7.52
C ALA A 314 0.17 -16.28 -7.27
N HIS A 315 0.15 -16.84 -6.05
CA HIS A 315 -0.78 -17.91 -5.66
C HIS A 315 -2.28 -17.56 -5.77
N GLN A 316 -2.63 -16.27 -5.88
CA GLN A 316 -4.02 -15.85 -6.03
C GLN A 316 -4.53 -15.98 -7.46
N PHE A 317 -3.63 -15.93 -8.45
CA PHE A 317 -3.97 -16.02 -9.87
C PHE A 317 -4.00 -17.50 -10.25
N GLN A 318 -5.16 -17.97 -10.72
CA GLN A 318 -5.27 -19.30 -11.34
C GLN A 318 -4.92 -19.22 -12.83
N ASP A 319 -4.36 -20.32 -13.35
CA ASP A 319 -4.13 -20.64 -14.77
C ASP A 319 -4.01 -19.43 -15.72
N TYR A 320 -2.79 -18.88 -15.86
CA TYR A 320 -2.40 -17.93 -16.89
C TYR A 320 -3.06 -16.54 -16.84
N GLN A 321 -3.74 -16.16 -15.75
CA GLN A 321 -4.39 -14.85 -15.62
C GLN A 321 -3.46 -13.72 -15.15
N LEU A 322 -2.28 -14.06 -14.65
CA LEU A 322 -1.32 -13.08 -14.16
C LEU A 322 -0.80 -12.17 -15.28
N VAL A 323 -0.22 -12.77 -16.33
CA VAL A 323 0.37 -12.02 -17.45
C VAL A 323 -0.68 -11.16 -18.18
N PRO A 324 -1.91 -11.63 -18.47
CA PRO A 324 -3.01 -10.80 -18.96
C PRO A 324 -3.33 -9.59 -18.09
N SER A 325 -3.35 -9.76 -16.77
CA SER A 325 -3.68 -8.68 -15.84
C SER A 325 -2.61 -7.59 -15.85
N ILE A 326 -1.33 -8.00 -15.81
CA ILE A 326 -0.19 -7.08 -15.94
C ILE A 326 -0.22 -6.39 -17.31
N PHE A 327 -0.42 -7.16 -18.38
CA PHE A 327 -0.50 -6.66 -19.75
C PHE A 327 -1.59 -5.58 -19.90
N ALA A 328 -2.80 -5.87 -19.45
CA ALA A 328 -3.94 -4.96 -19.55
C ALA A 328 -3.66 -3.64 -18.82
N LEU A 329 -2.95 -3.68 -17.68
CA LEU A 329 -2.54 -2.48 -16.95
C LEU A 329 -1.41 -1.71 -17.66
N LEU A 330 -0.39 -2.40 -18.18
CA LEU A 330 0.73 -1.79 -18.89
C LEU A 330 0.29 -1.12 -20.20
N LEU A 331 -0.71 -1.69 -20.90
CA LEU A 331 -1.33 -1.10 -22.09
C LEU A 331 -1.83 0.33 -21.84
N ARG A 332 -2.20 0.64 -20.59
CA ARG A 332 -2.71 1.95 -20.17
C ARG A 332 -1.59 2.95 -19.84
N CYS A 333 -0.33 2.52 -19.77
CA CYS A 333 0.80 3.30 -19.30
C CYS A 333 1.84 3.54 -20.43
N PRO A 334 1.50 4.25 -21.52
CA PRO A 334 2.35 4.34 -22.71
C PRO A 334 3.68 5.09 -22.50
N ARG A 335 3.80 5.88 -21.42
CA ARG A 335 5.02 6.64 -21.08
C ARG A 335 5.82 6.04 -19.93
N LEU A 336 5.53 4.79 -19.57
CA LEU A 336 6.23 4.09 -18.51
C LEU A 336 7.71 3.97 -18.86
N ARG A 337 8.60 4.36 -17.94
CA ARG A 337 10.06 4.31 -18.06
C ARG A 337 10.71 3.30 -17.16
N SER A 338 10.13 3.11 -15.97
CA SER A 338 10.65 2.18 -14.97
C SER A 338 9.54 1.29 -14.45
N LEU A 339 9.76 -0.02 -14.48
CA LEU A 339 8.82 -1.03 -14.01
C LEU A 339 9.52 -1.95 -13.00
N ARG A 340 8.99 -2.02 -11.79
CA ARG A 340 9.41 -2.99 -10.78
C ARG A 340 8.26 -3.95 -10.50
N ILE A 341 8.49 -5.24 -10.56
CA ILE A 341 7.51 -6.29 -10.28
C ILE A 341 8.05 -7.18 -9.17
N ASN A 342 7.36 -7.21 -8.04
CA ASN A 342 7.67 -8.08 -6.92
C ASN A 342 6.67 -9.22 -6.85
N ILE A 343 7.11 -10.41 -7.24
CA ILE A 343 6.31 -11.63 -7.24
C ILE A 343 6.47 -12.30 -5.86
N LYS A 344 5.41 -12.25 -5.06
CA LYS A 344 5.34 -12.93 -3.77
C LYS A 344 4.60 -14.24 -3.91
N ASP A 345 5.26 -15.32 -3.50
CA ASP A 345 4.62 -16.62 -3.29
C ASP A 345 4.52 -16.86 -1.78
N ASP A 346 3.31 -16.78 -1.25
CA ASP A 346 3.07 -17.00 0.17
C ASP A 346 2.81 -18.49 0.39
N THR A 347 3.87 -19.24 0.71
CA THR A 347 3.81 -20.69 0.94
C THR A 347 2.94 -21.07 2.16
N ALA A 348 2.48 -20.09 2.94
CA ALA A 348 1.72 -20.31 4.17
C ALA A 348 0.19 -20.39 3.96
N SER A 349 -0.34 -20.00 2.80
CA SER A 349 -1.78 -20.11 2.54
C SER A 349 -2.10 -21.45 1.91
N TRP A 350 -2.81 -22.30 2.64
CA TRP A 350 -3.43 -23.51 2.10
C TRP A 350 -4.23 -23.11 0.85
N ALA A 351 -3.80 -23.59 -0.32
CA ALA A 351 -4.56 -23.53 -1.55
C ALA A 351 -5.86 -24.31 -1.34
N ARG A 352 -6.85 -23.66 -0.74
CA ARG A 352 -8.22 -24.15 -0.78
C ARG A 352 -8.61 -24.03 -2.24
N SER A 353 -8.74 -25.18 -2.90
CA SER A 353 -9.36 -25.30 -4.22
C SER A 353 -10.69 -24.54 -4.15
N TRP A 354 -10.67 -23.34 -4.71
CA TRP A 354 -11.81 -22.45 -4.78
C TRP A 354 -12.02 -22.19 -6.26
N THR A 355 -13.22 -22.51 -6.73
CA THR A 355 -13.64 -22.31 -8.12
C THR A 355 -13.76 -20.81 -8.39
N CYS A 356 -12.91 -20.29 -9.26
CA CYS A 356 -13.01 -18.95 -9.83
C CYS A 356 -14.27 -18.87 -10.70
N SER A 357 -15.17 -17.92 -10.46
CA SER A 357 -16.44 -17.80 -11.21
C SER A 357 -16.27 -17.21 -12.61
N PHE A 358 -15.11 -16.62 -12.89
CA PHE A 358 -14.73 -16.13 -14.22
C PHE A 358 -14.07 -17.21 -15.09
N CYS A 359 -13.57 -18.25 -14.44
CA CYS A 359 -12.74 -19.28 -15.05
C CYS A 359 -13.62 -20.47 -15.43
N ASP A 360 -14.47 -20.30 -16.44
CA ASP A 360 -15.03 -21.47 -17.13
C ASP A 360 -13.94 -22.07 -18.04
N GLU A 361 -13.88 -23.39 -18.01
CA GLU A 361 -12.94 -24.26 -18.70
C GLU A 361 -12.79 -23.82 -20.18
N HIS A 362 -11.57 -23.37 -20.57
CA HIS A 362 -11.08 -23.21 -21.95
C HIS A 362 -11.40 -21.92 -22.74
N GLN A 363 -10.98 -20.70 -22.30
CA GLN A 363 -11.04 -19.58 -23.26
C GLN A 363 -10.17 -18.31 -23.08
N TYR A 364 -9.03 -18.34 -22.40
CA TYR A 364 -8.12 -17.17 -22.40
C TYR A 364 -6.69 -17.57 -22.76
N SER A 365 -6.49 -18.00 -24.01
CA SER A 365 -5.14 -17.97 -24.58
C SER A 365 -4.76 -16.51 -24.77
N TRP A 366 -3.95 -15.96 -23.87
CA TRP A 366 -3.38 -14.61 -23.96
C TRP A 366 -2.43 -14.41 -25.17
N THR A 367 -2.35 -15.42 -26.04
CA THR A 367 -1.67 -15.42 -27.33
C THR A 367 -2.31 -14.52 -28.38
N ASP A 368 -3.40 -13.80 -28.09
CA ASP A 368 -3.84 -12.73 -28.98
C ASP A 368 -2.83 -11.59 -28.92
N HIS A 369 -1.93 -11.61 -29.91
CA HIS A 369 -0.80 -10.72 -30.15
C HIS A 369 -1.19 -9.24 -30.35
N ARG A 370 -1.93 -8.63 -29.42
CA ARG A 370 -2.00 -7.18 -29.35
C ARG A 370 -0.64 -6.67 -28.91
N SER A 371 0.10 -6.07 -29.84
CA SER A 371 1.34 -5.39 -29.54
C SER A 371 1.04 -4.16 -28.68
N ILE A 372 1.38 -4.21 -27.39
CA ILE A 372 1.53 -2.98 -26.62
C ILE A 372 2.80 -2.29 -27.12
N SER A 373 2.75 -0.97 -27.29
CA SER A 373 3.95 -0.17 -27.51
C SER A 373 4.39 0.48 -26.20
N LEU A 374 5.43 -0.06 -25.57
CA LEU A 374 6.10 0.49 -24.39
C LEU A 374 7.43 1.16 -24.79
N GLU A 375 7.37 2.07 -25.77
CA GLU A 375 8.56 2.70 -26.39
C GLU A 375 9.42 3.54 -25.44
N SER A 376 8.90 3.85 -24.25
CA SER A 376 9.62 4.60 -23.22
C SER A 376 10.19 3.73 -22.11
N LEU A 377 9.94 2.41 -22.09
CA LEU A 377 10.35 1.55 -20.97
C LEU A 377 11.85 1.29 -21.03
N GLU A 378 12.60 1.81 -20.06
CA GLU A 378 14.06 1.76 -20.00
C GLU A 378 14.56 0.74 -18.99
N ASP A 379 13.96 0.71 -17.80
CA ASP A 379 14.43 -0.09 -16.67
C ASP A 379 13.34 -1.05 -16.20
N VAL A 380 13.67 -2.34 -16.15
CA VAL A 380 12.79 -3.39 -15.62
C VAL A 380 13.48 -4.14 -14.49
N GLU A 381 12.77 -4.36 -13.39
CA GLU A 381 13.23 -5.18 -12.28
C GLU A 381 12.13 -6.16 -11.90
N ILE A 382 12.43 -7.46 -11.89
CA ILE A 382 11.51 -8.52 -11.47
C ILE A 382 12.16 -9.27 -10.31
N THR A 383 11.56 -9.18 -9.13
CA THR A 383 12.01 -9.90 -7.93
C THR A 383 11.09 -11.07 -7.64
N GLY A 384 11.65 -12.19 -7.17
CA GLY A 384 10.89 -13.43 -6.95
C GLY A 384 10.72 -14.26 -8.23
N PHE A 385 11.59 -14.07 -9.21
CA PHE A 385 11.57 -14.75 -10.49
C PHE A 385 11.98 -16.23 -10.33
N ARG A 386 11.09 -17.16 -10.71
CA ARG A 386 11.32 -18.62 -10.59
C ARG A 386 11.71 -19.27 -11.90
N GLY A 387 11.48 -18.59 -13.03
CA GLY A 387 11.70 -19.16 -14.36
C GLY A 387 10.62 -20.18 -14.76
N ALA A 388 9.45 -20.11 -14.12
CA ALA A 388 8.26 -20.83 -14.58
C ALA A 388 7.83 -20.32 -15.97
N ASP A 389 6.99 -21.09 -16.67
CA ASP A 389 6.58 -20.71 -18.04
C ASP A 389 5.86 -19.34 -18.06
N GLU A 390 5.01 -19.04 -17.06
CA GLU A 390 4.37 -17.72 -16.91
C GLU A 390 5.37 -16.57 -16.65
N ASP A 391 6.40 -16.80 -15.82
CA ASP A 391 7.46 -15.81 -15.57
C ASP A 391 8.20 -15.50 -16.88
N MET A 392 8.46 -16.54 -17.68
CA MET A 392 9.12 -16.42 -18.98
C MET A 392 8.23 -15.70 -20.00
N ASP A 393 6.93 -15.96 -19.98
CA ASP A 393 5.97 -15.28 -20.85
C ASP A 393 5.85 -13.78 -20.52
N LEU A 394 5.93 -13.42 -19.24
CA LEU A 394 6.05 -12.02 -18.82
C LEU A 394 7.33 -11.36 -19.35
N VAL A 395 8.48 -12.04 -19.28
CA VAL A 395 9.73 -11.49 -19.83
C VAL A 395 9.65 -11.33 -21.36
N ARG A 396 9.13 -12.35 -22.06
CA ARG A 396 8.90 -12.30 -23.52
C ARG A 396 7.98 -11.15 -23.90
N LEU A 397 6.92 -10.94 -23.12
CA LEU A 397 6.00 -9.82 -23.31
C LEU A 397 6.73 -8.48 -23.25
N LEU A 398 7.54 -8.28 -22.22
CA LEU A 398 8.19 -7.00 -21.96
C LEU A 398 9.18 -6.65 -23.06
N PHE A 399 9.97 -7.63 -23.52
CA PHE A 399 10.86 -7.46 -24.67
C PHE A 399 10.09 -7.21 -25.97
N ALA A 400 9.04 -7.98 -26.25
CA ALA A 400 8.21 -7.80 -27.44
C ALA A 400 7.54 -6.42 -27.46
N SER A 401 7.08 -5.94 -26.30
CA SER A 401 6.38 -4.65 -26.16
C SER A 401 7.33 -3.44 -26.14
N SER A 402 8.63 -3.66 -25.88
CA SER A 402 9.61 -2.58 -25.64
C SER A 402 10.81 -2.72 -26.57
N THR A 403 10.55 -2.96 -27.86
CA THR A 403 11.48 -3.50 -28.85
C THR A 403 12.86 -2.83 -28.88
N ASN A 404 12.95 -1.53 -28.57
CA ASN A 404 14.20 -0.75 -28.65
C ASN A 404 14.51 0.09 -27.39
N SER A 405 13.67 0.06 -26.35
CA SER A 405 13.75 1.06 -25.29
C SER A 405 14.43 0.55 -24.01
N ILE A 406 14.35 -0.76 -23.75
CA ILE A 406 14.91 -1.35 -22.53
C ILE A 406 16.43 -1.20 -22.59
N LYS A 407 16.98 -0.54 -21.56
CA LYS A 407 18.41 -0.38 -21.32
C LYS A 407 18.92 -1.42 -20.33
N SER A 408 18.11 -1.76 -19.34
CA SER A 408 18.44 -2.71 -18.28
C SER A 408 17.24 -3.54 -17.87
N MET A 409 17.45 -4.84 -17.68
CA MET A 409 16.49 -5.74 -17.05
C MET A 409 17.17 -6.58 -15.97
N THR A 410 16.66 -6.54 -14.74
CA THR A 410 17.17 -7.31 -13.62
C THR A 410 16.13 -8.34 -13.19
N LEU A 411 16.55 -9.60 -13.05
CA LEU A 411 15.77 -10.71 -12.52
C LEU A 411 16.45 -11.17 -11.23
N ASP A 412 15.78 -11.03 -10.09
CA ASP A 412 16.31 -11.35 -8.76
C ASP A 412 15.55 -12.52 -8.10
N ASN A 413 16.25 -13.17 -7.17
CA ASN A 413 15.82 -14.31 -6.37
C ASN A 413 15.63 -15.61 -7.17
N ILE A 414 16.55 -15.85 -8.11
CA ILE A 414 16.56 -17.04 -8.95
C ILE A 414 17.09 -18.22 -8.14
N THR A 415 16.20 -19.05 -7.62
CA THR A 415 16.61 -20.28 -6.90
C THR A 415 17.13 -21.31 -7.90
N LYS A 416 18.42 -21.65 -7.83
CA LYS A 416 19.04 -22.72 -8.65
C LYS A 416 18.49 -24.13 -8.38
N THR A 417 17.59 -24.30 -7.41
CA THR A 417 17.02 -25.57 -7.01
C THR A 417 15.51 -25.48 -6.90
N CYS A 418 14.79 -26.13 -7.83
CA CYS A 418 13.45 -26.62 -7.55
C CYS A 418 13.57 -27.61 -6.38
N GLY A 419 13.39 -27.14 -5.16
CA GLY A 419 13.32 -28.02 -4.00
C GLY A 419 12.12 -28.97 -4.16
N PRO A 420 12.26 -30.27 -3.82
CA PRO A 420 11.15 -31.22 -3.90
C PRO A 420 10.11 -30.79 -2.86
N GLY A 421 9.05 -30.12 -3.31
CA GLY A 421 8.03 -29.52 -2.44
C GLY A 421 7.68 -28.06 -2.76
N THR A 422 8.37 -27.43 -3.72
CA THR A 422 7.88 -26.18 -4.33
C THR A 422 6.77 -26.53 -5.30
N VAL A 423 5.55 -26.08 -4.99
CA VAL A 423 4.38 -26.26 -5.87
C VAL A 423 4.65 -25.45 -7.13
N SER A 424 5.02 -26.15 -8.20
CA SER A 424 4.91 -25.65 -9.57
C SER A 424 3.46 -25.18 -9.78
N LEU A 425 3.24 -24.09 -10.53
CA LEU A 425 1.93 -23.73 -11.11
C LEU A 425 1.49 -24.75 -12.20
N LYS A 426 1.83 -26.02 -11.99
CA LYS A 426 1.55 -27.15 -12.84
C LYS A 426 1.44 -28.38 -11.95
N TRP A 427 0.24 -28.62 -11.45
CA TRP A 427 -0.19 -29.99 -11.21
C TRP A 427 -1.53 -30.14 -11.92
N MET A 428 -1.49 -30.96 -12.98
CA MET A 428 -2.55 -31.68 -13.68
C MET A 428 -2.27 -31.60 -15.18
N THR A 429 -2.14 -32.80 -15.76
CA THR A 429 -2.01 -33.12 -17.19
C THR A 429 -0.75 -32.66 -17.93
N ALA A 430 0.39 -33.28 -17.62
CA ALA A 430 1.31 -33.69 -18.68
C ALA A 430 2.04 -34.96 -18.24
N ASP A 431 1.82 -36.03 -18.98
CA ASP A 431 2.56 -37.28 -18.86
C ASP A 431 4.07 -36.99 -18.83
N GLN A 432 4.75 -37.63 -17.88
CA GLN A 432 6.20 -37.59 -17.81
C GLN A 432 6.78 -38.39 -18.97
N ASP A 433 6.98 -37.74 -20.10
CA ASP A 433 7.96 -38.17 -21.09
C ASP A 433 9.22 -37.32 -20.94
N GLY A 434 10.31 -38.00 -20.58
CA GLY A 434 11.63 -37.41 -20.48
C GLY A 434 12.12 -36.91 -21.83
N ASN A 435 12.19 -35.59 -21.98
CA ASN A 435 13.04 -34.94 -22.98
C ASN A 435 13.47 -33.57 -22.42
N GLY A 436 14.75 -33.23 -22.62
CA GLY A 436 15.49 -32.22 -21.84
C GLY A 436 14.72 -30.93 -21.54
N THR A 437 14.45 -30.70 -20.25
CA THR A 437 13.93 -29.42 -19.77
C THR A 437 14.98 -28.33 -20.00
N GLU A 438 14.72 -27.48 -20.99
CA GLU A 438 15.50 -26.30 -21.29
C GLU A 438 15.75 -25.48 -20.02
N THR A 439 17.02 -25.22 -19.72
CA THR A 439 17.41 -24.45 -18.52
C THR A 439 16.89 -23.01 -18.63
N ILE A 440 16.68 -22.33 -17.50
CA ILE A 440 16.28 -20.90 -17.48
C ILE A 440 17.22 -20.05 -18.35
N HIS A 441 18.53 -20.35 -18.32
CA HIS A 441 19.52 -19.71 -19.18
C HIS A 441 19.22 -19.86 -20.67
N GLN A 442 18.94 -21.08 -21.12
CA GLN A 442 18.62 -21.36 -22.52
C GLN A 442 17.31 -20.67 -22.92
N LYS A 443 16.28 -20.75 -22.07
CA LYS A 443 15.00 -20.08 -22.30
C LYS A 443 15.16 -18.56 -22.48
N LEU A 444 15.97 -17.90 -21.65
CA LEU A 444 16.24 -16.46 -21.72
C LEU A 444 17.06 -16.06 -22.96
N MET A 445 18.02 -16.89 -23.37
CA MET A 445 18.83 -16.64 -24.58
C MET A 445 18.01 -16.80 -25.87
N ASN A 446 16.95 -17.60 -25.83
CA ASN A 446 16.07 -17.86 -26.97
C ASN A 446 14.95 -16.82 -27.13
N ILE A 447 14.86 -15.80 -26.26
CA ILE A 447 13.88 -14.72 -26.39
C ILE A 447 14.29 -13.81 -27.57
N PRO A 448 13.41 -13.57 -28.55
CA PRO A 448 13.67 -12.62 -29.64
C PRO A 448 13.98 -11.23 -29.07
N THR A 449 14.88 -10.45 -29.70
CA THR A 449 15.36 -9.09 -29.30
C THR A 449 16.46 -9.02 -28.24
N VAL A 450 16.84 -10.15 -27.61
CA VAL A 450 17.94 -10.21 -26.64
C VAL A 450 19.32 -10.03 -27.28
N ASP A 451 19.44 -10.21 -28.60
CA ASP A 451 20.64 -10.04 -29.42
C ASP A 451 21.24 -8.62 -29.36
N ARG A 452 20.46 -7.65 -28.90
CA ARG A 452 20.84 -6.23 -28.75
C ARG A 452 21.46 -5.89 -27.41
N GLY A 453 21.65 -6.89 -26.57
CA GLY A 453 22.31 -6.73 -25.29
C GLY A 453 22.94 -8.02 -24.84
N ARG A 454 23.35 -8.05 -23.57
CA ARG A 454 23.99 -9.22 -22.98
C ARG A 454 23.39 -9.52 -21.63
N TRP A 455 23.01 -10.78 -21.42
CA TRP A 455 22.74 -11.32 -20.10
C TRP A 455 24.03 -11.57 -19.32
N HIS A 456 24.07 -11.06 -18.10
CA HIS A 456 25.03 -11.35 -17.07
C HIS A 456 24.36 -12.23 -16.03
N PHE A 457 24.79 -13.48 -15.95
CA PHE A 457 24.21 -14.47 -15.06
C PHE A 457 25.00 -14.53 -13.75
N GLY A 458 24.47 -13.88 -12.70
CA GLY A 458 24.97 -14.02 -11.33
C GLY A 458 24.49 -15.30 -10.65
N GLU A 459 24.75 -15.44 -9.35
CA GLU A 459 24.32 -16.62 -8.60
C GLU A 459 22.81 -16.66 -8.35
N THR A 460 22.24 -15.52 -7.95
CA THR A 460 20.81 -15.33 -7.64
C THR A 460 20.17 -14.19 -8.42
N ILE A 461 20.98 -13.38 -9.12
CA ILE A 461 20.57 -12.20 -9.87
C ILE A 461 21.05 -12.34 -11.30
N TYR A 462 20.14 -12.27 -12.27
CA TYR A 462 20.47 -12.15 -13.69
C TYR A 462 20.21 -10.72 -14.13
N THR A 463 21.10 -10.17 -14.95
CA THR A 463 20.96 -8.79 -15.44
C THR A 463 21.24 -8.74 -16.92
N TRP A 464 20.29 -8.23 -17.70
CA TRP A 464 20.48 -7.91 -19.10
C TRP A 464 20.76 -6.42 -19.25
N THR A 465 21.74 -6.07 -20.10
CA THR A 465 22.02 -4.67 -20.45
C THR A 465 22.12 -4.53 -21.96
N SER A 466 21.56 -3.44 -22.50
CA SER A 466 21.63 -3.14 -23.93
C SER A 466 23.05 -2.71 -24.33
N TYR A 467 23.49 -3.07 -25.54
CA TYR A 467 24.67 -2.45 -26.13
C TYR A 467 24.35 -0.98 -26.42
N ALA A 468 25.11 -0.05 -25.84
CA ALA A 468 24.87 1.39 -26.02
C ALA A 468 24.88 1.75 -27.51
N THR A 469 23.88 2.52 -27.96
CA THR A 469 23.92 3.16 -29.28
C THR A 469 24.96 4.29 -29.23
N GLU A 470 26.20 3.98 -29.60
CA GLU A 470 27.14 5.03 -30.01
C GLU A 470 26.57 5.73 -31.25
N ASN A 471 26.05 6.94 -31.06
CA ASN A 471 25.72 7.85 -32.14
C ASN A 471 26.99 8.14 -32.95
N THR A 472 27.21 7.38 -34.01
CA THR A 472 28.19 7.70 -35.05
C THR A 472 27.64 8.90 -35.82
N THR A 473 28.05 10.09 -35.41
CA THR A 473 28.02 11.26 -36.27
C THR A 473 29.01 11.03 -37.40
N PRO A 474 28.61 11.14 -38.69
CA PRO A 474 29.59 11.13 -39.75
C PRO A 474 30.38 12.44 -39.66
N VAL A 475 31.66 12.33 -39.35
CA VAL A 475 32.61 13.44 -39.53
C VAL A 475 32.73 13.65 -41.03
N ASN A 476 31.99 14.64 -41.54
CA ASN A 476 32.30 15.27 -42.81
C ASN A 476 33.67 15.95 -42.65
N GLY A 477 34.69 15.35 -43.26
CA GLY A 477 36.00 15.95 -43.43
C GLY A 477 36.23 16.25 -44.91
N ASP A 478 35.67 17.36 -45.39
CA ASP A 478 36.24 18.08 -46.52
C ASP A 478 37.38 18.96 -45.98
N ASP A 479 38.62 18.72 -46.42
CA ASP A 479 39.38 19.69 -47.20
C ASP A 479 40.86 19.29 -47.42
N ALA A 480 41.22 19.32 -48.71
CA ALA A 480 42.44 19.83 -49.33
C ALA A 480 43.84 19.43 -48.81
N ASN A 481 44.58 18.68 -49.65
CA ASN A 481 45.73 19.23 -50.41
C ASN A 481 46.54 18.12 -51.11
N SER A 482 46.76 18.27 -52.41
CA SER A 482 48.11 18.22 -53.00
C SER A 482 48.04 18.46 -54.51
N ALA A 483 48.37 19.69 -54.90
CA ALA A 483 48.91 19.99 -56.23
C ALA A 483 50.43 19.74 -56.25
N ASN A 484 50.93 19.44 -57.45
CA ASN A 484 52.34 19.36 -57.92
C ASN A 484 53.05 18.01 -57.83
N SER A 485 53.19 17.31 -58.97
CA SER A 485 54.38 17.47 -59.84
C SER A 485 54.35 16.50 -61.04
N ALA A 486 54.80 17.02 -62.19
CA ALA A 486 55.04 16.41 -63.52
C ALA A 486 53.86 16.36 -64.51
#